data_AF-A0A0G0T466-F1
#
_entry.id   AF-A0A0G0T466-F1
#
_cell.length_a   1.000
_cell.length_b   1.000
_cell.length_c   1.000
_cell.angle_alpha   90.00
_cell.angle_beta   90.00
_cell.angle_gamma   90.00
#
_symmetry.space_group_name_H-M   'P 1'
#
loop_
_entity.id
_entity.type
_entity.pdbx_description
1 polymer ?
#
loop_
_entity_poly.entity_id
_entity_poly.type
_entity_poly.pdbx_seq_one_letter_code
_entity_poly.pdbx_strand_id
1 'polypeptide(L)' 'APIAKAVEVKPEAAKPTSQNNDFLSAMQSLTRAGASNEHKNLGRNDPCWCGKKKADGTPVKYKNCHYPN' A
#
# COMPACT_ATOMS: atom_id res chain seq x y z
N ALA A 1 -18.20 -62.18 9.21
CA ALA A 1 -18.14 -60.71 9.14
C ALA A 1 -17.59 -60.32 7.77
N PRO A 2 -18.36 -59.63 6.90
CA PRO A 2 -17.78 -58.95 5.75
C PRO A 2 -17.49 -57.47 6.08
N ILE A 3 -16.27 -57.08 5.73
CA ILE A 3 -15.62 -55.81 6.04
C ILE A 3 -16.17 -54.74 5.10
N ALA A 4 -16.47 -53.57 5.67
CA ALA A 4 -17.00 -52.40 4.98
C ALA A 4 -16.09 -51.95 3.81
N LYS A 5 -16.69 -51.65 2.65
CA LYS A 5 -16.03 -50.92 1.57
C LYS A 5 -16.01 -49.42 1.93
N ALA A 6 -14.83 -48.83 2.03
CA ALA A 6 -14.65 -47.39 2.12
C ALA A 6 -15.02 -46.75 0.77
N VAL A 7 -15.96 -45.80 0.80
CA VAL A 7 -16.25 -44.90 -0.32
C VAL A 7 -15.24 -43.77 -0.25
N GLU A 8 -14.42 -43.65 -1.29
CA GLU A 8 -13.52 -42.51 -1.49
C GLU A 8 -14.35 -41.27 -1.85
N VAL A 9 -14.44 -40.32 -0.92
CA VAL A 9 -15.04 -39.00 -1.19
C VAL A 9 -13.95 -38.10 -1.77
N LYS A 10 -14.06 -37.83 -3.07
CA LYS A 10 -13.28 -36.82 -3.78
C LYS A 10 -13.67 -35.43 -3.24
N PRO A 11 -12.74 -34.61 -2.71
CA PRO A 11 -13.10 -33.27 -2.26
C PRO A 11 -13.35 -32.40 -3.49
N GLU A 12 -14.61 -32.14 -3.80
CA GLU A 12 -14.98 -31.09 -4.74
C GLU A 12 -14.51 -29.75 -4.17
N ALA A 13 -13.64 -29.09 -4.94
CA ALA A 13 -13.09 -27.79 -4.63
C ALA A 13 -14.22 -26.78 -4.37
N ALA A 14 -14.42 -26.43 -3.10
CA ALA A 14 -15.24 -25.31 -2.70
C ALA A 14 -14.70 -24.06 -3.39
N LYS A 15 -15.40 -23.58 -4.43
CA LYS A 15 -15.13 -22.26 -5.00
C LYS A 15 -15.44 -21.24 -3.90
N PRO A 16 -14.47 -20.41 -3.47
CA PRO A 16 -14.78 -19.35 -2.52
C PRO A 16 -15.76 -18.41 -3.21
N THR A 17 -16.97 -18.31 -2.65
CA THR A 17 -17.98 -17.32 -3.03
C THR A 17 -17.31 -15.95 -3.07
N SER A 18 -17.22 -15.39 -4.27
CA SER A 18 -16.59 -14.10 -4.55
C SER A 18 -17.44 -12.97 -3.98
N GLN A 19 -17.20 -12.62 -2.72
CA GLN A 19 -17.58 -11.33 -2.13
C GLN A 19 -16.38 -10.36 -2.17
N ASN A 20 -15.61 -10.37 -3.26
CA ASN A 20 -14.28 -9.74 -3.31
C ASN A 20 -14.26 -8.33 -3.94
N ASN A 21 -15.38 -7.62 -4.01
CA ASN A 21 -15.44 -6.29 -4.65
C ASN A 21 -15.56 -5.13 -3.65
N ASP A 22 -16.00 -5.39 -2.41
CA ASP A 22 -16.24 -4.35 -1.41
C ASP A 22 -14.96 -3.89 -0.70
N PHE A 23 -14.04 -4.82 -0.43
CA PHE A 23 -12.79 -4.50 0.28
C PHE A 23 -11.86 -3.60 -0.56
N LEU A 24 -11.69 -3.91 -1.85
CA LEU A 24 -10.89 -3.07 -2.75
C LEU A 24 -11.56 -1.70 -2.99
N SER A 25 -12.89 -1.64 -3.08
CA SER A 25 -13.62 -0.36 -3.28
C SER A 25 -13.52 0.57 -2.06
N ALA A 26 -13.60 0.02 -0.85
CA ALA A 26 -13.48 0.79 0.39
C ALA A 26 -12.07 1.38 0.57
N MET A 27 -11.02 0.60 0.27
CA MET A 27 -9.64 1.07 0.36
C MET A 27 -9.33 2.16 -0.67
N GLN A 28 -9.86 2.05 -1.89
CA GLN A 28 -9.66 3.04 -2.95
C GLN A 28 -10.33 4.39 -2.64
N SER A 29 -11.37 4.39 -1.80
CA SER A 29 -12.07 5.61 -1.36
C SER A 29 -11.28 6.39 -0.30
N LEU A 30 -10.53 5.72 0.58
CA LEU A 30 -9.68 6.38 1.57
C LEU A 30 -8.46 7.07 0.94
N THR A 31 -7.87 6.47 -0.10
CA THR A 31 -6.69 7.03 -0.77
C THR A 31 -7.00 8.31 -1.55
N ARG A 32 -8.27 8.54 -1.91
CA ARG A 32 -8.69 9.69 -2.74
C ARG A 32 -8.90 10.99 -1.95
N ALA A 33 -9.01 10.90 -0.61
CA ALA A 33 -9.26 12.06 0.26
C ALA A 33 -7.97 12.74 0.80
N GLY A 34 -6.79 12.39 0.26
CA GLY A 34 -5.54 13.04 0.62
C GLY A 34 -5.41 14.39 -0.07
N ALA A 35 -5.70 15.49 0.65
CA ALA A 35 -5.49 16.86 0.18
C ALA A 35 -4.13 16.98 -0.53
N SER A 36 -4.11 17.36 -1.80
CA SER A 36 -2.90 17.52 -2.58
C SER A 36 -2.17 18.78 -2.12
N ASN A 37 -1.30 18.67 -1.09
CA ASN A 37 -0.23 19.67 -0.99
C ASN A 37 0.67 19.40 -2.19
N GLU A 38 0.98 20.42 -2.97
CA GLU A 38 1.92 20.31 -4.11
C GLU A 38 3.29 19.76 -3.67
N HIS A 39 3.58 19.82 -2.36
CA HIS A 39 4.80 19.32 -1.72
C HIS A 39 4.65 17.95 -1.03
N LYS A 40 3.44 17.37 -0.95
CA LYS A 40 3.19 16.05 -0.31
C LYS A 40 3.83 14.89 -1.04
N ASN A 41 4.15 15.08 -2.33
CA ASN A 41 4.78 14.05 -3.17
C ASN A 41 6.32 14.13 -3.18
N LEU A 42 6.94 15.04 -2.42
CA LEU A 42 8.39 15.04 -2.26
C LEU A 42 8.79 13.87 -1.37
N GLY A 43 9.61 12.96 -1.91
CA GLY A 43 10.19 11.88 -1.13
C GLY A 43 11.07 12.45 -0.03
N ARG A 44 11.08 11.80 1.14
CA ARG A 44 11.86 12.25 2.31
C ARG A 44 13.35 12.50 1.99
N ASN A 45 13.91 11.76 1.03
CA ASN A 45 15.31 11.85 0.64
C ASN A 45 15.56 12.77 -0.56
N ASP A 46 14.52 13.28 -1.22
CA ASP A 46 14.66 14.19 -2.35
C ASP A 46 15.20 15.56 -1.91
N PRO A 47 15.85 16.31 -2.82
CA PRO A 47 16.18 17.71 -2.59
C PRO A 47 14.97 18.51 -2.10
N CYS A 48 15.15 19.28 -1.03
CA CYS A 48 14.08 20.12 -0.52
C CYS A 48 13.74 21.22 -1.53
N TRP A 49 12.44 21.46 -1.72
CA TRP A 49 11.91 22.49 -2.61
C TRP A 49 12.41 23.92 -2.34
N CYS A 50 12.86 24.22 -1.11
CA CYS A 50 13.42 25.52 -0.75
C CYS A 50 14.81 25.82 -1.36
N GLY A 51 15.44 24.85 -2.05
CA GLY A 51 16.72 25.05 -2.72
C GLY A 51 17.94 25.16 -1.80
N LYS A 52 17.79 24.91 -0.49
CA LYS A 52 18.89 24.99 0.48
C LYS A 52 19.99 23.98 0.14
N LYS A 53 21.24 24.45 0.18
CA LYS A 53 22.44 23.63 -0.01
C LYS A 53 23.21 23.49 1.30
N LYS A 54 23.93 22.38 1.43
CA LYS A 54 24.91 22.17 2.51
C LYS A 54 26.18 22.96 2.22
N ALA A 55 27.08 23.03 3.20
CA ALA A 55 28.42 23.60 3.02
C ALA A 55 29.18 22.90 1.87
N ASP A 56 28.96 21.60 1.68
CA ASP A 56 29.58 20.79 0.62
C ASP A 56 28.94 21.03 -0.77
N GLY A 57 27.98 21.95 -0.88
CA GLY A 57 27.29 22.27 -2.14
C GLY A 57 26.14 21.32 -2.54
N THR A 58 25.98 20.17 -1.87
CA THR A 58 24.88 19.24 -2.14
C THR A 58 23.53 19.77 -1.61
N PRO A 59 22.39 19.48 -2.27
CA PRO A 59 21.08 19.91 -1.80
C PRO A 59 20.70 19.24 -0.47
N VAL A 60 20.06 20.00 0.41
CA VAL A 60 19.53 19.49 1.67
C VAL A 60 18.30 18.63 1.36
N LYS A 61 18.26 17.42 1.93
CA LYS A 61 17.13 16.49 1.79
C LYS A 61 15.88 17.07 2.44
N TYR A 62 14.70 16.83 1.88
CA TYR A 62 13.42 17.31 2.39
C TYR A 62 13.23 16.97 3.88
N LYS A 63 13.57 15.73 4.29
CA LYS A 63 13.52 15.28 5.69
C LYS A 63 14.39 16.06 6.68
N ASN A 64 15.38 16.80 6.20
CA ASN A 64 16.32 17.58 6.99
C ASN A 64 16.04 19.10 6.88
N CYS A 65 14.91 19.49 6.30
CA CYS A 65 14.58 20.90 6.07
C CYS A 65 13.12 21.20 6.42
N HIS A 66 12.17 21.00 5.50
CA HIS A 66 10.75 21.38 5.68
C HIS A 66 9.84 20.15 5.88
N TYR A 67 10.34 19.11 6.54
CA TYR A 67 9.57 17.90 6.87
C TYR A 67 9.19 17.91 8.37
N PRO A 68 7.97 17.49 8.76
CA PRO A 68 6.80 17.14 7.95
C PRO A 68 5.98 18.34 7.46
N ASN A 69 6.26 19.55 7.97
CA ASN A 69 5.84 20.88 7.53
C ASN A 69 6.72 21.92 8.22
#